data_AF-A0A0J7KEN7-F1
#
_entry.id   AF-A0A0J7KEN7-F1
#
_cell.length_a   1.000
_cell.length_b   1.000
_cell.length_c   1.000
_cell.angle_alpha   90.00
_cell.angle_beta   90.00
_cell.angle_gamma   90.00
#
_symmetry.space_group_name_H-M   'P 1'
#
loop_
_entity.id
_entity.type
_entity.pdbx_description
1 polymer ?
#
loop_
_entity_poly.entity_id
_entity_poly.type
_entity_poly.pdbx_seq_one_letter_code
_entity_poly.pdbx_strand_id
1 'polypeptide(L)'
;VRVTVLDKNDVAPTWDPGQSWKFKISEEAPPNTVVTVLKAYDPDTIGTLTYTLVPNHHHHDHHHHHPHPHHHHHHHHRRPDNRGESSADDDDDDDDDDDDDDDEGTQSQFKLHPTTGQLRLAEALDRETKERYVLRVRADDGLQHRDIVLNIQSLGREEDP
;
A
#
# COMPACT_ATOMS: atom_id res chain seq x y z
N VAL A 1 -31.85 3.45 -36.23
CA VAL A 1 -31.16 4.05 -35.06
C VAL A 1 -30.15 3.02 -34.57
N ARG A 2 -28.86 3.35 -34.55
CA ARG A 2 -27.80 2.45 -34.07
C ARG A 2 -27.38 2.97 -32.70
N VAL A 3 -27.94 2.39 -31.63
CA VAL A 3 -27.58 2.74 -30.25
C VAL A 3 -26.34 1.92 -29.92
N THR A 4 -25.16 2.53 -29.98
CA THR A 4 -23.96 1.97 -29.35
C THR A 4 -24.03 2.36 -27.89
N VAL A 5 -24.50 1.44 -27.05
CA VAL A 5 -24.25 1.52 -25.61
C VAL A 5 -22.74 1.50 -25.47
N LEU A 6 -22.15 2.62 -25.05
CA LEU A 6 -20.75 2.63 -24.63
C LEU A 6 -20.70 1.70 -23.42
N ASP A 7 -20.00 0.58 -23.57
CA ASP A 7 -19.80 -0.40 -22.51
C ASP A 7 -19.31 0.35 -21.26
N LYS A 8 -20.04 0.24 -20.16
CA LYS A 8 -19.62 0.86 -18.91
C LYS A 8 -18.44 0.04 -18.40
N ASN A 9 -17.30 0.68 -18.19
CA ASN A 9 -16.13 0.10 -17.55
C ASN A 9 -16.50 -0.29 -16.11
N ASP A 10 -16.94 -1.54 -15.91
CA ASP A 10 -17.55 -2.08 -14.69
C ASP A 10 -16.71 -3.25 -14.14
N VAL A 11 -15.75 -3.78 -14.92
CA VAL A 11 -14.72 -4.68 -14.42
C VAL A 11 -13.50 -3.86 -14.00
N ALA A 12 -12.88 -4.25 -12.88
CA ALA A 12 -11.65 -3.65 -12.42
C ALA A 12 -10.43 -4.35 -13.05
N PRO A 13 -9.29 -3.64 -13.20
CA PRO A 13 -8.11 -4.24 -13.78
C PRO A 13 -7.64 -5.47 -13.01
N THR A 14 -7.05 -6.40 -13.75
CA THR A 14 -6.55 -7.67 -13.23
C THR A 14 -5.09 -7.85 -13.59
N TRP A 15 -4.33 -8.39 -12.64
CA TRP A 15 -2.94 -8.76 -12.85
C TRP A 15 -2.84 -10.22 -13.26
N ASP A 16 -1.75 -10.61 -13.90
CA ASP A 16 -1.55 -11.99 -14.32
C ASP A 16 -1.55 -12.95 -13.11
N PRO A 17 -2.49 -13.90 -13.01
CA PRO A 17 -2.63 -14.77 -11.84
C PRO A 17 -1.56 -15.87 -11.79
N GLY A 18 -0.82 -16.11 -12.89
CA GLY A 18 0.25 -17.11 -12.97
C GLY A 18 1.64 -16.55 -12.62
N GLN A 19 1.77 -15.22 -12.54
CA GLN A 19 3.03 -14.56 -12.27
C GLN A 19 3.38 -14.60 -10.77
N SER A 20 4.57 -15.10 -10.43
CA SER A 20 5.14 -14.85 -9.12
C SER A 20 5.66 -13.40 -9.06
N TRP A 21 5.12 -12.62 -8.14
CA TRP A 21 5.55 -11.23 -7.90
C TRP A 21 6.86 -11.16 -7.11
N LYS A 22 7.75 -12.15 -7.29
CA LYS A 22 9.03 -12.28 -6.61
C LYS A 22 10.16 -12.08 -7.60
N PHE A 23 10.98 -11.07 -7.40
CA PHE A 23 12.08 -10.70 -8.28
C PHE A 23 13.40 -10.70 -7.54
N LYS A 24 14.47 -10.86 -8.29
CA LYS A 24 15.84 -10.81 -7.79
C LYS A 24 16.62 -9.87 -8.69
N ILE A 25 17.42 -8.99 -8.10
CA ILE A 25 18.27 -8.03 -8.82
C ILE A 25 19.62 -7.96 -8.12
N SER A 26 20.70 -7.88 -8.89
CA SER A 26 22.06 -7.75 -8.34
C SER A 26 22.26 -6.39 -7.68
N GLU A 27 22.96 -6.36 -6.54
CA GLU A 27 23.40 -5.11 -5.90
C GLU A 27 24.35 -4.30 -6.81
N GLU A 28 25.08 -4.98 -7.70
CA GLU A 28 25.98 -4.33 -8.67
C GLU A 28 25.22 -3.77 -9.89
N ALA A 29 23.89 -3.92 -9.94
CA ALA A 29 23.09 -3.39 -11.03
C ALA A 29 23.15 -1.84 -11.04
N PRO A 30 23.54 -1.22 -12.17
CA PRO A 30 23.59 0.23 -12.23
C PRO A 30 22.18 0.84 -12.16
N PRO A 31 22.07 2.12 -11.76
CA PRO A 31 20.82 2.87 -11.86
C PRO A 31 20.20 2.78 -13.27
N ASN A 32 18.88 2.76 -13.33
CA ASN A 32 18.02 2.53 -14.50
C ASN A 32 17.95 1.09 -15.03
N THR A 33 18.56 0.13 -14.35
CA THR A 33 18.38 -1.30 -14.65
C THR A 33 16.90 -1.67 -14.58
N VAL A 34 16.41 -2.38 -15.59
CA VAL A 34 15.02 -2.84 -15.64
C VAL A 34 14.88 -4.09 -14.78
N VAL A 35 14.08 -4.01 -13.72
CA VAL A 35 13.76 -5.15 -12.85
C VAL A 35 12.77 -6.06 -13.58
N THR A 36 11.66 -5.47 -14.04
CA THR A 36 10.58 -6.19 -14.71
C THR A 36 9.66 -5.21 -15.46
N VAL A 37 8.74 -5.76 -16.25
CA VAL A 37 7.65 -5.01 -16.89
C VAL A 37 6.34 -5.60 -16.38
N LEU A 38 5.63 -4.81 -15.58
CA LEU A 38 4.34 -5.16 -15.01
C LEU A 38 3.25 -4.87 -16.04
N LYS A 39 2.29 -5.80 -16.17
CA LYS A 39 1.17 -5.64 -17.08
C LYS A 39 -0.11 -6.12 -16.44
N ALA A 40 -1.05 -5.21 -16.27
CA ALA A 40 -2.43 -5.53 -15.96
C ALA A 40 -3.25 -5.63 -17.25
N TYR A 41 -4.33 -6.37 -17.18
CA TYR A 41 -5.33 -6.54 -18.22
C TYR A 41 -6.69 -6.16 -17.67
N ASP A 42 -7.46 -5.43 -18.47
CA ASP A 42 -8.81 -5.06 -18.15
C ASP A 42 -9.69 -5.20 -19.41
N PRO A 43 -10.80 -5.97 -19.35
CA PRO A 43 -11.56 -6.34 -20.54
C PRO A 43 -12.46 -5.23 -21.10
N ASP A 44 -12.76 -4.19 -20.33
CA ASP A 44 -13.68 -3.10 -20.69
C ASP A 44 -13.06 -1.70 -20.61
N THR A 45 -11.71 -1.63 -20.59
CA THR A 45 -11.00 -0.35 -20.55
C THR A 45 -11.28 0.48 -21.80
N ILE A 46 -11.91 1.63 -21.61
CA ILE A 46 -12.12 2.62 -22.68
C ILE A 46 -10.86 3.52 -22.85
N GLY A 47 -9.93 3.49 -21.87
CA GLY A 47 -8.70 4.29 -21.82
C GLY A 47 -7.40 3.47 -21.70
N THR A 48 -6.38 4.06 -21.06
CA THR A 48 -5.09 3.41 -20.80
C THR A 48 -4.89 3.18 -19.32
N LEU A 49 -4.43 1.99 -18.95
CA LEU A 49 -4.04 1.68 -17.58
C LEU A 49 -2.85 2.53 -17.15
N THR A 50 -2.96 3.06 -15.94
CA THR A 50 -1.91 3.81 -15.26
C THR A 50 -1.36 2.99 -14.10
N TYR A 51 -0.04 2.94 -13.99
CA TYR A 51 0.67 2.19 -12.97
C TYR A 51 1.34 3.13 -11.97
N THR A 52 1.14 2.89 -10.68
CA THR A 52 1.73 3.72 -9.61
C THR A 52 2.28 2.87 -8.47
N LEU A 53 3.42 3.30 -7.91
CA LEU A 53 3.87 2.81 -6.61
C LEU A 53 3.00 3.45 -5.53
N VAL A 54 2.36 2.63 -4.71
CA VAL A 54 1.47 3.09 -3.63
C VAL A 54 2.30 3.10 -2.35
N PRO A 55 2.47 4.26 -1.69
CA PRO A 55 3.06 4.33 -0.35
C PRO A 55 2.32 3.39 0.58
N ASN A 56 3.03 2.60 1.38
CA ASN A 56 2.40 1.80 2.42
C ASN A 56 1.98 2.70 3.60
N HIS A 57 1.14 3.70 3.35
CA HIS A 57 0.52 4.45 4.43
C HIS A 57 -0.68 3.65 4.90
N HIS A 58 -0.52 2.98 6.04
CA HIS A 58 -1.68 2.56 6.81
C HIS A 58 -2.57 3.78 7.03
N HIS A 59 -3.86 3.61 6.74
CA HIS A 59 -4.87 4.62 6.98
C HIS A 59 -4.77 5.04 8.46
N HIS A 60 -4.12 6.17 8.74
CA HIS A 60 -4.58 7.04 9.81
C HIS A 60 -5.95 7.57 9.39
N ASP A 61 -6.95 6.70 9.37
CA ASP A 61 -8.33 7.10 9.55
C ASP A 61 -8.38 7.57 11.00
N HIS A 62 -7.89 8.80 11.21
CA HIS A 62 -8.30 9.59 12.36
C HIS A 62 -9.80 9.75 12.17
N HIS A 63 -10.53 8.76 12.69
CA HIS A 63 -11.93 8.84 13.02
C HIS A 63 -12.11 10.23 13.63
N HIS A 64 -12.70 11.11 12.84
CA HIS A 64 -13.07 12.44 13.27
C HIS A 64 -14.06 12.23 14.41
N HIS A 65 -13.55 12.16 15.64
CA HIS A 65 -14.33 12.29 16.85
C HIS A 65 -14.96 13.66 16.76
N HIS A 66 -16.19 13.69 16.24
CA HIS A 66 -17.09 14.82 16.35
C HIS A 66 -17.15 15.16 17.84
N PRO A 67 -16.67 16.34 18.28
CA PRO A 67 -16.98 16.79 19.62
C PRO A 67 -18.47 17.11 19.62
N HIS A 68 -19.28 16.21 20.20
CA HIS A 68 -20.64 16.54 20.57
C HIS A 68 -20.59 17.71 21.56
N PRO A 69 -21.25 18.84 21.29
CA PRO A 69 -21.34 19.90 22.28
C PRO A 69 -22.20 19.40 23.44
N HIS A 70 -21.61 19.30 24.62
CA HIS A 70 -22.31 19.01 25.86
C HIS A 70 -23.39 20.07 26.10
N HIS A 71 -24.66 19.71 25.86
CA HIS A 71 -25.79 20.46 26.37
C HIS A 71 -25.83 20.30 27.89
N HIS A 72 -25.37 21.33 28.61
CA HIS A 72 -25.66 21.49 30.02
C HIS A 72 -27.19 21.57 30.20
N HIS A 73 -27.78 20.56 30.84
CA HIS A 73 -29.09 20.71 31.47
C HIS A 73 -28.95 20.44 32.97
N HIS A 74 -29.06 21.53 33.72
CA HIS A 74 -29.15 21.53 35.17
C HIS A 74 -30.56 21.07 35.56
N HIS A 75 -30.70 20.01 36.35
CA HIS A 75 -31.84 19.88 37.28
C HIS A 75 -31.56 18.91 38.44
N HIS A 76 -31.74 19.42 39.65
CA HIS A 76 -31.60 18.75 40.95
C HIS A 76 -32.71 17.73 41.26
N HIS A 77 -32.38 16.55 41.84
CA HIS A 77 -32.70 16.12 43.23
C HIS A 77 -32.83 14.58 43.46
N ARG A 78 -32.09 14.08 44.49
CA ARG A 78 -32.33 12.94 45.45
C ARG A 78 -32.57 11.53 44.86
N ARG A 79 -31.83 10.46 45.21
CA ARG A 79 -31.48 9.86 46.54
C ARG A 79 -30.21 8.96 46.41
N PRO A 80 -29.52 8.61 47.52
CA PRO A 80 -28.39 7.68 47.50
C PRO A 80 -28.86 6.23 47.59
N ASP A 81 -27.91 5.30 47.54
CA ASP A 81 -28.01 3.83 47.70
C ASP A 81 -28.13 3.05 46.37
N ASN A 82 -26.98 2.64 45.80
CA ASN A 82 -26.56 1.24 45.83
C ASN A 82 -25.16 1.02 45.22
N ARG A 83 -24.30 0.33 45.98
CA ARG A 83 -23.09 -0.43 45.60
C ARG A 83 -21.93 0.34 44.97
N GLY A 84 -20.97 0.64 45.84
CA GLY A 84 -19.58 0.74 45.42
C GLY A 84 -18.99 -0.65 45.21
N GLU A 85 -18.29 -0.81 44.10
CA GLU A 85 -17.25 -1.81 43.81
C GLU A 85 -16.24 -1.01 42.96
N SER A 86 -15.25 -0.43 43.63
CA SER A 86 -13.84 -0.86 43.61
C SER A 86 -13.09 -0.44 42.34
N SER A 87 -12.15 0.44 42.60
CA SER A 87 -11.04 0.93 41.79
C SER A 87 -10.09 -0.16 41.28
N ALA A 88 -9.42 0.22 40.18
CA ALA A 88 -8.14 -0.26 39.67
C ALA A 88 -8.17 -1.58 38.89
N ASP A 89 -7.11 -1.75 38.09
CA ASP A 89 -6.72 -2.89 37.27
C ASP A 89 -7.29 -2.81 35.84
N ASP A 90 -6.55 -2.91 34.75
CA ASP A 90 -5.12 -3.03 34.47
C ASP A 90 -5.02 -2.91 32.92
N ASP A 91 -3.89 -2.39 32.45
CA ASP A 91 -3.22 -2.75 31.19
C ASP A 91 -4.08 -3.18 29.98
N ASP A 92 -4.22 -2.28 29.01
CA ASP A 92 -4.00 -2.66 27.61
C ASP A 92 -2.98 -1.66 27.06
N ASP A 93 -1.72 -1.92 27.40
CA ASP A 93 -0.59 -1.84 26.47
C ASP A 93 -1.03 -2.59 25.19
N ASP A 94 -1.74 -1.92 24.28
CA ASP A 94 -1.54 -2.24 22.88
C ASP A 94 -0.26 -1.51 22.53
N ASP A 95 0.84 -2.25 22.67
CA ASP A 95 2.08 -2.07 21.93
C ASP A 95 1.68 -1.76 20.48
N ASP A 96 1.54 -0.48 20.15
CA ASP A 96 1.81 0.03 18.81
C ASP A 96 3.32 -0.15 18.58
N ASP A 97 3.75 -1.42 18.55
CA ASP A 97 4.87 -1.90 17.75
C ASP A 97 4.44 -1.79 16.27
N ASP A 98 4.00 -0.59 15.88
CA ASP A 98 4.14 -0.11 14.50
C ASP A 98 5.64 0.16 14.33
N ASP A 99 6.38 -0.94 14.24
CA ASP A 99 7.67 -1.05 13.56
C ASP A 99 7.42 -0.79 12.06
N ASP A 100 6.79 0.35 11.73
CA ASP A 100 6.64 0.90 10.39
C ASP A 100 7.95 1.63 10.04
N ASP A 101 9.04 0.89 10.21
CA ASP A 101 10.39 1.32 9.89
C ASP A 101 10.53 1.27 8.35
N ASP A 102 10.34 2.44 7.76
CA ASP A 102 11.00 2.85 6.53
C ASP A 102 10.42 2.28 5.21
N ASP A 103 9.15 2.60 4.89
CA ASP A 103 8.60 2.47 3.52
C ASP A 103 8.76 3.73 2.65
N GLU A 104 9.17 4.88 3.21
CA GLU A 104 9.54 6.04 2.39
C GLU A 104 10.87 5.83 1.64
N GLY A 105 11.79 5.04 2.22
CA GLY A 105 13.08 4.71 1.61
C GLY A 105 13.00 3.67 0.49
N THR A 106 12.08 2.69 0.58
CA THR A 106 11.95 1.60 -0.41
C THR A 106 11.49 2.12 -1.78
N GLN A 107 10.59 3.10 -1.80
CA GLN A 107 10.10 3.69 -3.05
C GLN A 107 11.15 4.55 -3.74
N SER A 108 12.04 5.20 -2.99
CA SER A 108 13.07 6.07 -3.56
C SER A 108 14.05 5.30 -4.48
N GLN A 109 14.26 4.02 -4.20
CA GLN A 109 15.20 3.16 -4.93
C GLN A 109 14.59 2.54 -6.19
N PHE A 110 13.27 2.63 -6.41
CA PHE A 110 12.62 2.08 -7.59
C PHE A 110 11.72 3.11 -8.28
N LYS A 111 11.72 3.09 -9.62
CA LYS A 111 10.88 3.94 -10.45
C LYS A 111 9.99 3.07 -11.32
N LEU A 112 8.69 3.31 -11.25
CA LEU A 112 7.70 2.65 -12.11
C LEU A 112 7.25 3.61 -13.20
N HIS A 113 7.34 3.18 -14.46
CA HIS A 113 6.84 3.97 -15.56
C HIS A 113 5.31 3.85 -15.65
N PRO A 114 4.56 4.97 -15.62
CA PRO A 114 3.12 4.95 -15.40
C PRO A 114 2.31 4.33 -16.54
N THR A 115 2.80 4.31 -17.78
CA THR A 115 2.05 3.75 -18.92
C THR A 115 2.61 2.45 -19.47
N THR A 116 3.90 2.18 -19.27
CA THR A 116 4.55 0.97 -19.79
C THR A 116 4.65 -0.13 -18.73
N GLY A 117 4.44 0.21 -17.45
CA GLY A 117 4.59 -0.70 -16.32
C GLY A 117 6.04 -1.12 -16.08
N GLN A 118 7.01 -0.44 -16.70
CA GLN A 118 8.41 -0.77 -16.55
C GLN A 118 8.93 -0.33 -15.18
N LEU A 119 9.27 -1.31 -14.34
CA LEU A 119 9.91 -1.08 -13.05
C LEU A 119 11.42 -1.06 -13.23
N ARG A 120 12.05 0.03 -12.82
CA ARG A 120 13.49 0.25 -12.93
C ARG A 120 14.08 0.61 -11.58
N LEU A 121 15.36 0.34 -11.47
CA LEU A 121 16.16 0.80 -10.35
C LEU A 121 16.41 2.30 -10.49
N ALA A 122 16.20 3.07 -9.43
CA ALA A 122 16.49 4.50 -9.39
C ALA A 122 17.93 4.78 -8.95
N GLU A 123 18.45 3.99 -8.01
CA GLU A 123 19.76 4.12 -7.36
C GLU A 123 20.36 2.74 -7.11
N ALA A 124 21.69 2.63 -7.01
CA ALA A 124 22.33 1.34 -6.75
C ALA A 124 21.80 0.73 -5.44
N LEU A 125 21.59 -0.59 -5.45
CA LEU A 125 21.17 -1.29 -4.24
C LEU A 125 22.40 -1.62 -3.41
N ASP A 126 22.22 -1.63 -2.10
CA ASP A 126 23.25 -2.04 -1.16
C ASP A 126 22.66 -3.14 -0.29
N ARG A 127 23.14 -4.37 -0.46
CA ARG A 127 22.59 -5.52 0.28
C ARG A 127 22.87 -5.41 1.78
N GLU A 128 23.98 -4.78 2.17
CA GLU A 128 24.35 -4.56 3.57
C GLU A 128 23.35 -3.62 4.28
N THR A 129 22.76 -2.69 3.53
CA THR A 129 21.72 -1.78 4.00
C THR A 129 20.34 -2.42 3.96
N LYS A 130 19.95 -3.00 2.81
CA LYS A 130 18.61 -3.59 2.64
C LYS A 130 18.62 -4.70 1.59
N GLU A 131 18.43 -5.94 2.04
CA GLU A 131 18.42 -7.12 1.17
C GLU A 131 17.05 -7.42 0.55
N ARG A 132 15.95 -6.92 1.15
CA ARG A 132 14.58 -7.22 0.72
C ARG A 132 13.73 -5.96 0.65
N TYR A 133 13.06 -5.80 -0.47
CA TYR A 133 12.13 -4.70 -0.75
C TYR A 133 10.74 -5.27 -0.99
N VAL A 134 9.74 -4.63 -0.38
CA VAL A 134 8.33 -4.95 -0.59
C VAL A 134 7.70 -3.71 -1.23
N LEU A 135 7.24 -3.82 -2.47
CA LEU A 135 6.66 -2.70 -3.20
C LEU A 135 5.19 -2.98 -3.49
N ARG A 136 4.30 -2.05 -3.16
CA ARG A 136 2.90 -2.11 -3.55
C ARG A 136 2.69 -1.36 -4.87
N VAL A 137 2.19 -2.05 -5.88
CA VAL A 137 1.92 -1.48 -7.20
C VAL A 137 0.43 -1.51 -7.49
N ARG A 138 -0.11 -0.39 -7.97
CA ARG A 138 -1.49 -0.25 -8.41
C ARG A 138 -1.57 -0.15 -9.92
N ALA A 139 -2.53 -0.85 -10.51
CA ALA A 139 -3.04 -0.60 -11.85
C ALA A 139 -4.39 0.10 -11.72
N ASP A 140 -4.55 1.23 -12.39
CA ASP A 140 -5.72 2.10 -12.35
C ASP A 140 -6.20 2.38 -13.78
N ASP A 141 -7.51 2.24 -14.02
CA ASP A 141 -8.13 2.50 -15.32
C ASP A 141 -8.83 3.88 -15.41
N GLY A 142 -8.72 4.69 -14.36
CA GLY A 142 -9.41 5.97 -14.17
C GLY A 142 -10.73 5.90 -13.39
N LEU A 143 -11.28 4.71 -13.15
CA LEU A 143 -12.54 4.47 -12.41
C LEU A 143 -12.36 3.42 -11.30
N GLN A 144 -11.62 2.36 -11.59
CA GLN A 144 -11.32 1.24 -10.71
C GLN A 144 -9.82 0.96 -10.70
N HIS A 145 -9.37 0.28 -9.66
CA HIS A 145 -7.97 -0.08 -9.51
C HIS A 145 -7.78 -1.43 -8.83
N ARG A 146 -6.59 -2.00 -9.03
CA ARG A 146 -6.16 -3.24 -8.39
C ARG A 146 -4.70 -3.16 -7.98
N ASP A 147 -4.44 -3.58 -6.75
CA ASP A 147 -3.11 -3.57 -6.17
C ASP A 147 -2.48 -4.96 -6.17
N ILE A 148 -1.15 -5.03 -6.30
CA ILE A 148 -0.31 -6.21 -6.06
C ILE A 148 0.89 -5.84 -5.20
N VAL A 149 1.48 -6.84 -4.56
CA VAL A 149 2.69 -6.71 -3.76
C VAL A 149 3.83 -7.42 -4.46
N LEU A 150 4.93 -6.71 -4.70
CA LEU A 150 6.16 -7.24 -5.25
C LEU A 150 7.18 -7.47 -4.13
N ASN A 151 7.82 -8.64 -4.13
CA ASN A 151 8.95 -8.92 -3.26
C ASN A 151 10.23 -8.93 -4.10
N ILE A 152 11.12 -7.98 -3.88
CA ILE A 152 12.38 -7.87 -4.61
C ILE A 152 13.52 -8.19 -3.64
N GLN A 153 14.39 -9.11 -4.03
CA GLN A 153 15.58 -9.46 -3.26
C GLN A 153 16.83 -8.92 -3.95
N SER A 154 17.67 -8.21 -3.19
CA SER A 154 19.01 -7.84 -3.61
C SER A 154 19.91 -9.07 -3.56
N LEU A 155 20.55 -9.39 -4.68
CA LEU A 155 21.53 -10.45 -4.78
C LEU A 155 22.91 -9.87 -4.59
N GLY A 156 23.69 -10.49 -3.72
CA GLY A 156 25.08 -10.09 -3.53
C GLY A 156 25.92 -10.33 -4.78
N ARG A 157 27.13 -9.77 -4.81
CA ARG A 157 28.16 -10.19 -5.78
C ARG A 157 28.22 -11.72 -5.80
N GLU A 158 28.03 -12.32 -6.98
CA GLU A 158 28.27 -13.74 -7.17
C GLU A 158 29.76 -13.95 -6.84
N GLU A 159 30.05 -14.61 -5.72
CA GLU A 159 31.42 -15.03 -5.44
C GLU A 159 31.76 -16.09 -6.47
N ASP A 160 32.53 -15.69 -7.50
CA ASP A 160 33.07 -16.60 -8.50
C ASP A 160 33.83 -17.73 -7.76
N PRO A 161 33.49 -19.01 -8.01
CA PRO A 161 33.98 -20.14 -7.21
C PRO A 161 35.48 -20.43 -7.35
#